data_AF-A0AAU0P135-F1
#
_entry.id   AF-A0AAU0P135-F1
#
_cell.length_a   1.000
_cell.length_b   1.000
_cell.length_c   1.000
_cell.angle_alpha   90.00
_cell.angle_beta   90.00
_cell.angle_gamma   90.00
#
_symmetry.space_group_name_H-M   'P 1'
#
loop_
_entity.id
_entity.type
_entity.pdbx_description
1 polymer ?
#
loop_
_entity_poly.entity_id
_entity_poly.type
_entity_poly.pdbx_seq_one_letter_code
_entity_poly.pdbx_strand_id
1 'polypeptide(L)'
;MALINCPECNSEISDKAKSCPKCGYNLYTSKIFEQFALNKNSECFKNIQNDIQFISSTGKSFFYLLIFYVCMAVLFFNVVLSPSKIVYIPAIVVALIVFVLVSIDKNNKVMIKTRIYQCLKSVYPIFSPTEDIANFSIIKSNITIESRENIEHLNTLMYITAYELGADAIVCGDIQSSSNTYGSVKTNTNIFNDKKDVSGSTETVTIHRLTATFLKYNL
;
A
#
# COMPACT_ATOMS: atom_id res chain seq x y z
N MET A 1 16.51 -40.22 -4.91
CA MET A 1 15.44 -39.83 -3.97
C MET A 1 16.10 -39.69 -2.61
N ALA A 2 15.97 -38.56 -1.93
CA ALA A 2 16.55 -38.39 -0.60
C ALA A 2 15.48 -38.73 0.45
N LEU A 3 15.87 -39.55 1.42
CA LEU A 3 15.09 -39.77 2.64
C LEU A 3 15.51 -38.71 3.66
N ILE A 4 14.54 -38.07 4.29
CA ILE A 4 14.75 -37.13 5.41
C ILE A 4 14.17 -37.76 6.67
N ASN A 5 14.67 -37.36 7.83
CA ASN A 5 14.08 -37.74 9.10
C ASN A 5 12.97 -36.75 9.47
N CYS A 6 11.81 -37.26 9.86
CA CYS A 6 10.75 -36.43 10.41
C CYS A 6 11.23 -35.75 11.70
N PRO A 7 11.12 -34.42 11.85
CA PRO A 7 11.59 -33.71 13.03
C PRO A 7 10.82 -34.06 14.32
N GLU A 8 9.61 -34.61 14.20
CA GLU A 8 8.76 -34.96 15.35
C GLU A 8 8.95 -36.42 15.79
N CYS A 9 8.86 -37.38 14.87
CA CYS A 9 8.88 -38.82 15.20
C CYS A 9 10.16 -39.54 14.75
N ASN A 10 11.14 -38.80 14.23
CA ASN A 10 12.44 -39.26 13.75
C ASN A 10 12.38 -40.43 12.75
N SER A 11 11.26 -40.55 12.03
CA SER A 11 11.05 -41.63 11.07
C SER A 11 11.52 -41.21 9.68
N GLU A 12 12.14 -42.14 8.96
CA GLU A 12 12.60 -41.92 7.59
C GLU A 12 11.41 -41.77 6.64
N ILE A 13 11.39 -40.65 5.92
CA ILE A 13 10.30 -40.25 5.02
C ILE A 13 10.88 -39.60 3.77
N SER A 14 10.11 -39.54 2.68
CA SER A 14 10.57 -38.88 1.45
C SER A 14 10.70 -37.35 1.66
N ASP A 15 11.77 -36.77 1.12
CA ASP A 15 11.98 -35.33 0.99
C ASP A 15 10.81 -34.55 0.33
N LYS A 16 9.98 -35.25 -0.46
CA LYS A 16 8.79 -34.74 -1.16
C LYS A 16 7.47 -34.99 -0.42
N ALA A 17 7.47 -35.68 0.71
CA ALA A 17 6.26 -35.92 1.48
C ALA A 17 5.69 -34.59 2.03
N LYS A 18 4.39 -34.33 1.83
CA LYS A 18 3.72 -33.14 2.39
C LYS A 18 3.54 -33.26 3.91
N SER A 19 3.21 -34.46 4.37
CA SER A 19 3.09 -34.81 5.79
C SER A 19 3.79 -36.13 6.08
N CYS A 20 4.21 -36.32 7.32
CA CYS A 20 4.74 -37.58 7.78
C CYS A 20 3.62 -38.62 7.84
N PRO A 21 3.74 -39.78 7.16
CA PRO A 21 2.72 -40.82 7.18
C PRO A 21 2.60 -41.52 8.55
N LYS A 22 3.58 -41.36 9.44
CA LYS A 22 3.61 -42.06 10.73
C LYS A 22 2.99 -41.25 11.88
N CYS A 23 3.30 -39.96 11.96
CA CYS A 23 2.81 -39.08 13.02
C CYS A 23 1.86 -37.99 12.53
N GLY A 24 1.73 -37.78 11.22
CA GLY A 24 0.89 -36.73 10.63
C GLY A 24 1.56 -35.35 10.52
N TYR A 25 2.81 -35.18 11.00
CA TYR A 25 3.50 -33.88 11.00
C TYR A 25 3.57 -33.25 9.61
N ASN A 26 3.12 -32.00 9.47
CA ASN A 26 3.12 -31.26 8.21
C ASN A 26 4.49 -30.64 7.90
N LEU A 27 5.25 -31.32 7.04
CA LEU A 27 6.63 -30.96 6.65
C LEU A 27 6.65 -29.81 5.64
N TYR A 28 5.54 -29.61 4.93
CA TYR A 28 5.40 -28.49 4.03
C TYR A 28 5.35 -27.16 4.83
N THR A 29 4.54 -27.14 5.90
CA THR A 29 4.42 -25.97 6.77
C THR A 29 5.74 -25.62 7.48
N SER A 30 6.50 -26.63 7.92
CA SER A 30 7.79 -26.38 8.59
C SER A 30 8.83 -25.73 7.67
N LYS A 31 8.92 -26.17 6.41
CA LYS A 31 9.82 -25.56 5.40
C LYS A 31 9.46 -24.11 5.10
N ILE A 32 8.16 -23.79 5.05
CA ILE A 32 7.69 -22.41 4.87
C ILE A 32 8.10 -21.55 6.06
N PHE A 33 7.95 -22.05 7.29
CA PHE A 33 8.36 -21.32 8.49
C PHE A 33 9.88 -21.08 8.54
N GLU A 34 10.70 -22.06 8.17
CA GLU A 34 12.15 -21.88 8.07
C GLU A 34 12.52 -20.78 7.06
N GLN A 35 11.88 -20.76 5.89
CA GLN A 35 12.08 -19.70 4.89
C GLN A 35 11.64 -18.34 5.41
N PHE A 36 10.51 -18.27 6.12
CA PHE A 36 10.06 -17.05 6.78
C PHE A 36 11.09 -16.54 7.80
N ALA A 37 11.59 -17.42 8.67
CA ALA A 37 12.57 -17.05 9.70
C ALA A 37 13.88 -16.53 9.09
N LEU A 38 14.32 -17.09 7.96
CA LEU A 38 15.47 -16.59 7.20
C LEU A 38 15.18 -15.22 6.57
N ASN A 39 14.02 -15.06 5.90
CA ASN A 39 13.67 -13.82 5.20
C ASN A 39 13.39 -12.66 6.15
N LYS A 40 12.85 -12.91 7.36
CA LYS A 40 12.65 -11.90 8.41
C LYS A 40 13.95 -11.28 8.90
N ASN A 41 15.06 -12.01 8.84
CA ASN A 41 16.38 -11.51 9.23
C ASN A 41 17.10 -10.72 8.12
N SER A 42 16.49 -10.63 6.93
CA SER A 42 17.05 -9.87 5.81
C SER A 42 17.23 -8.39 6.14
N GLU A 43 18.26 -7.78 5.56
CA GLU A 43 18.54 -6.35 5.70
C GLU A 43 17.38 -5.49 5.18
N CYS A 44 16.71 -5.95 4.12
CA CYS A 44 15.52 -5.31 3.59
C CYS A 44 14.45 -5.19 4.68
N PHE A 45 14.08 -6.29 5.35
CA PHE A 45 13.06 -6.29 6.40
C PHE A 45 13.41 -5.39 7.59
N LYS A 46 14.69 -5.35 8.00
CA LYS A 46 15.16 -4.47 9.08
C LYS A 46 14.99 -2.98 8.74
N ASN A 47 15.17 -2.62 7.48
CA ASN A 47 15.08 -1.22 7.02
C ASN A 47 13.64 -0.77 6.69
N ILE A 48 12.67 -1.68 6.63
CA ILE A 48 11.26 -1.38 6.31
C ILE A 48 10.63 -0.36 7.27
N GLN A 49 10.98 -0.39 8.56
CA GLN A 49 10.38 0.50 9.55
C GLN A 49 10.55 1.99 9.18
N ASN A 50 11.73 2.36 8.69
CA ASN A 50 12.02 3.71 8.24
C ASN A 50 11.19 4.09 7.00
N ASP A 51 10.95 3.12 6.11
CA ASP A 51 10.15 3.31 4.89
C ASP A 51 8.68 3.54 5.19
N ILE A 52 8.11 2.74 6.11
CA ILE A 52 6.72 2.89 6.53
C ILE A 52 6.51 4.26 7.18
N GLN A 53 7.44 4.68 8.05
CA GLN A 53 7.39 5.99 8.70
C GLN A 53 7.52 7.15 7.69
N PHE A 54 8.30 6.96 6.62
CA PHE A 54 8.41 7.95 5.55
C PHE A 54 7.10 8.11 4.77
N ILE A 55 6.40 7.00 4.46
CA ILE A 55 5.10 7.03 3.77
C ILE A 55 4.04 7.74 4.63
N SER A 56 3.98 7.42 5.93
CA SER A 56 2.99 7.98 6.84
C SER A 56 3.24 9.47 7.14
N SER A 57 4.44 9.99 6.85
CA SER A 57 4.76 11.41 6.92
C SER A 57 4.00 12.22 5.84
N THR A 58 2.72 12.47 6.15
CA THR A 58 1.77 13.25 5.35
C THR A 58 1.95 14.76 5.54
N GLY A 59 2.80 15.19 6.48
CA GLY A 59 2.93 16.60 6.89
C GLY A 59 3.78 17.51 6.00
N LYS A 60 4.72 17.00 5.19
CA LYS A 60 5.62 17.88 4.40
C LYS A 60 4.95 18.52 3.18
N SER A 61 3.98 17.84 2.57
CA SER A 61 3.26 18.37 1.40
C SER A 61 2.40 19.59 1.76
N PHE A 62 1.82 19.63 2.96
CA PHE A 62 1.09 20.80 3.45
C PHE A 62 1.99 22.02 3.67
N PHE A 63 3.23 21.81 4.13
CA PHE A 63 4.20 22.89 4.28
C PHE A 63 4.56 23.54 2.94
N TYR A 64 4.74 22.76 1.87
CA TYR A 64 5.00 23.31 0.53
C TYR A 64 3.80 24.07 -0.05
N LEU A 65 2.58 23.59 0.20
CA LEU A 65 1.36 24.30 -0.19
C LEU A 65 1.19 25.61 0.58
N LEU A 66 1.51 25.63 1.88
CA LEU A 66 1.45 26.84 2.70
C LEU A 66 2.50 27.86 2.28
N ILE A 67 3.72 27.43 1.98
CA ILE A 67 4.78 28.30 1.41
C ILE A 67 4.33 28.88 0.07
N PHE A 68 3.71 28.08 -0.80
CA PHE A 68 3.18 28.55 -2.08
C PHE A 68 2.12 29.64 -1.91
N TYR A 69 1.14 29.44 -1.01
CA TYR A 69 0.10 30.42 -0.73
C TYR A 69 0.64 31.70 -0.10
N VAL A 70 1.61 31.59 0.83
CA VAL A 70 2.29 32.75 1.43
C VAL A 70 3.05 33.55 0.37
N CYS A 71 3.78 32.88 -0.53
CA CYS A 71 4.45 33.55 -1.64
C CYS A 71 3.45 34.25 -2.57
N MET A 72 2.33 33.60 -2.91
CA MET A 72 1.28 34.21 -3.74
C MET A 72 0.62 35.42 -3.08
N ALA A 73 0.39 35.39 -1.77
CA ALA A 73 -0.17 36.51 -1.03
C ALA A 73 0.79 37.72 -1.00
N VAL A 74 2.09 37.50 -0.78
CA VAL A 74 3.11 38.56 -0.81
C VAL A 74 3.19 39.19 -2.20
N LEU A 75 3.13 38.39 -3.25
CA LEU A 75 3.16 38.87 -4.63
C LEU A 75 1.91 39.70 -4.97
N PHE A 76 0.73 39.24 -4.54
CA PHE A 76 -0.53 39.98 -4.73
C PHE A 76 -0.48 41.36 -4.07
N PHE A 77 0.02 41.44 -2.83
CA PHE A 77 0.20 42.71 -2.12
C PHE A 77 1.17 43.67 -2.83
N ASN A 78 2.27 43.17 -3.39
CA ASN A 78 3.25 44.00 -4.09
C ASN A 78 2.74 44.52 -5.45
N VAL A 79 1.92 43.72 -6.16
CA VAL A 79 1.29 44.14 -7.42
C VAL A 79 0.26 45.25 -7.20
N VAL A 80 -0.49 45.19 -6.10
CA VAL A 80 -1.48 46.21 -5.73
C VAL A 80 -0.81 47.54 -5.33
N LEU A 81 0.37 47.50 -4.68
CA LEU A 81 1.06 48.72 -4.24
C LEU A 81 1.96 49.38 -5.31
N SER A 82 2.49 48.63 -6.28
CA SER A 82 3.37 49.20 -7.32
C SER A 82 3.50 48.30 -8.56
N PRO A 83 2.99 48.70 -9.74
CA PRO A 83 2.96 47.85 -10.93
C PRO A 83 4.27 47.94 -11.72
N SER A 84 5.38 47.43 -11.16
CA SER A 84 6.64 47.29 -11.90
C SER A 84 6.81 45.84 -12.41
N LYS A 85 7.12 45.68 -13.70
CA LYS A 85 7.20 44.36 -14.37
C LYS A 85 8.32 43.44 -13.85
N ILE A 86 9.27 43.97 -13.08
CA ILE A 86 10.46 43.24 -12.59
C ILE A 86 10.09 42.23 -11.47
N VAL A 87 8.97 42.43 -10.78
CA VAL A 87 8.55 41.62 -9.62
C VAL A 87 7.98 40.24 -10.01
N TYR A 88 7.54 40.03 -11.26
CA TYR A 88 6.92 38.77 -11.68
C TYR A 88 7.93 37.63 -11.95
N ILE A 89 9.18 37.96 -12.29
CA ILE A 89 10.20 36.96 -12.61
C ILE A 89 10.52 36.05 -11.40
N PRO A 90 10.82 36.55 -10.19
CA PRO A 90 11.11 35.69 -9.04
C PRO A 90 9.91 34.83 -8.61
N ALA A 91 8.67 35.32 -8.80
CA ALA A 91 7.46 34.57 -8.51
C ALA A 91 7.36 33.26 -9.31
N ILE A 92 7.61 33.35 -10.62
CA ILE A 92 7.55 32.21 -11.53
C ILE A 92 8.65 31.20 -11.18
N VAL A 93 9.84 31.68 -10.82
CA VAL A 93 10.96 30.81 -10.40
C VAL A 93 10.61 30.06 -9.10
N VAL A 94 10.06 30.73 -8.10
CA VAL A 94 9.63 30.07 -6.84
C VAL A 94 8.53 29.05 -7.11
N ALA A 95 7.54 29.37 -7.94
CA ALA A 95 6.47 28.44 -8.30
C ALA A 95 7.01 27.19 -9.01
N LEU A 96 7.97 27.34 -9.92
CA LEU A 96 8.63 26.21 -10.59
C LEU A 96 9.43 25.36 -9.60
N ILE A 97 10.16 25.97 -8.67
CA ILE A 97 10.89 25.24 -7.62
C ILE A 97 9.92 24.42 -6.76
N VAL A 98 8.82 25.02 -6.30
CA VAL A 98 7.81 24.30 -5.51
C VAL A 98 7.20 23.16 -6.31
N PHE A 99 6.87 23.38 -7.59
CA PHE A 99 6.32 22.35 -8.47
C PHE A 99 7.29 21.15 -8.62
N VAL A 100 8.58 21.41 -8.80
CA VAL A 100 9.62 20.38 -8.87
C VAL A 100 9.73 19.62 -7.55
N LEU A 101 9.75 20.30 -6.41
CA LEU A 101 9.83 19.66 -5.09
C LEU A 101 8.64 18.74 -4.82
N VAL A 102 7.41 19.20 -5.11
CA VAL A 102 6.19 18.39 -4.97
C VAL A 102 6.23 17.16 -5.90
N SER A 103 6.75 17.33 -7.12
CA SER A 103 6.88 16.23 -8.07
C SER A 103 7.89 15.17 -7.61
N ILE A 104 9.02 15.60 -7.04
CA ILE A 104 10.03 14.70 -6.46
C ILE A 104 9.44 13.91 -5.29
N ASP A 105 8.72 14.57 -4.37
CA ASP A 105 8.07 13.91 -3.23
C ASP A 105 7.08 12.84 -3.67
N LYS A 106 6.26 13.13 -4.70
CA LYS A 106 5.32 12.17 -5.27
C LYS A 106 6.04 10.94 -5.82
N ASN A 107 7.11 11.15 -6.60
CA ASN A 107 7.86 10.07 -7.22
C ASN A 107 8.57 9.18 -6.19
N ASN A 108 9.16 9.79 -5.16
CA ASN A 108 9.81 9.06 -4.06
C ASN A 108 8.83 8.15 -3.32
N LYS A 109 7.61 8.63 -3.04
CA LYS A 109 6.57 7.81 -2.39
C LYS A 109 6.17 6.60 -3.24
N VAL A 110 6.08 6.75 -4.57
CA VAL A 110 5.78 5.64 -5.48
C VAL A 110 6.88 4.57 -5.41
N MET A 111 8.15 4.96 -5.51
CA MET A 111 9.28 4.03 -5.41
C MET A 111 9.32 3.27 -4.08
N ILE A 112 9.07 3.96 -2.96
CA ILE A 112 9.10 3.35 -1.63
C ILE A 112 7.93 2.36 -1.44
N LYS A 113 6.71 2.71 -1.89
CA LYS A 113 5.55 1.78 -1.87
C LYS A 113 5.90 0.46 -2.57
N THR A 114 6.52 0.53 -3.75
CA THR A 114 6.94 -0.65 -4.52
C THR A 114 7.99 -1.48 -3.77
N ARG A 115 8.99 -0.83 -3.15
CA ARG A 115 10.02 -1.52 -2.36
C ARG A 115 9.42 -2.27 -1.18
N ILE A 116 8.53 -1.63 -0.41
CA ILE A 116 7.86 -2.25 0.73
C ILE A 116 7.05 -3.47 0.27
N TYR A 117 6.26 -3.32 -0.80
CA TYR A 117 5.47 -4.42 -1.35
C TYR A 117 6.34 -5.63 -1.71
N GLN A 118 7.40 -5.41 -2.48
CA GLN A 118 8.30 -6.49 -2.91
C GLN A 118 8.98 -7.19 -1.73
N CYS A 119 9.40 -6.41 -0.73
CA CYS A 119 10.09 -6.93 0.43
C CYS A 119 9.17 -7.73 1.36
N LEU A 120 7.96 -7.21 1.64
CA LEU A 120 7.04 -7.93 2.51
C LEU A 120 6.43 -9.14 1.79
N LYS A 121 6.16 -9.05 0.48
CA LYS A 121 5.62 -10.16 -0.30
C LYS A 121 6.50 -11.41 -0.26
N SER A 122 7.83 -11.25 -0.26
CA SER A 122 8.76 -12.38 -0.20
C SER A 122 8.90 -12.98 1.22
N VAL A 123 8.49 -12.21 2.24
CA VAL A 123 8.54 -12.65 3.64
C VAL A 123 7.27 -13.39 4.01
N TYR A 124 6.09 -12.84 3.70
CA TYR A 124 4.81 -13.37 4.19
C TYR A 124 4.17 -14.39 3.25
N PRO A 125 4.11 -15.68 3.63
CA PRO A 125 3.35 -16.67 2.87
C PRO A 125 1.84 -16.39 2.96
N ILE A 126 1.14 -16.62 1.84
CA ILE A 126 -0.32 -16.55 1.77
C ILE A 126 -0.87 -17.97 1.72
N PHE A 127 -1.78 -18.29 2.63
CA PHE A 127 -2.52 -19.54 2.68
C PHE A 127 -3.94 -19.36 2.14
N SER A 128 -4.46 -20.43 1.55
CA SER A 128 -5.88 -20.51 1.20
C SER A 128 -6.74 -20.81 2.45
N PRO A 129 -8.01 -20.38 2.50
CA PRO A 129 -8.90 -20.65 3.63
C PRO A 129 -9.13 -22.15 3.92
N THR A 130 -8.79 -23.02 2.96
CA THR A 130 -9.03 -24.47 2.99
C THR A 130 -7.82 -25.29 3.44
N GLU A 131 -6.67 -24.66 3.68
CA GLU A 131 -5.46 -25.37 4.14
C GLU A 131 -5.50 -25.66 5.64
N ASP A 132 -4.91 -26.80 6.03
CA ASP A 132 -4.84 -27.21 7.43
C ASP A 132 -3.76 -26.39 8.16
N ILE A 133 -4.21 -25.52 9.06
CA ILE A 133 -3.41 -24.49 9.72
C ILE A 133 -3.00 -24.91 11.14
N ALA A 134 -3.02 -26.21 11.45
CA ALA A 134 -2.88 -26.77 12.81
C ALA A 134 -1.70 -26.19 13.63
N ASN A 135 -0.63 -25.74 12.98
CA ASN A 135 0.56 -25.19 13.65
C ASN A 135 0.55 -23.65 13.82
N PHE A 136 -0.54 -22.96 13.48
CA PHE A 136 -0.65 -21.51 13.68
C PHE A 136 -1.78 -21.14 14.64
N SER A 137 -1.51 -20.14 15.48
CA SER A 137 -2.53 -19.41 16.23
C SER A 137 -3.02 -18.19 15.46
N ILE A 138 -4.30 -17.88 15.59
CA ILE A 138 -4.89 -16.68 14.99
C ILE A 138 -4.53 -15.47 15.85
N ILE A 139 -3.85 -14.48 15.27
CA ILE A 139 -3.59 -13.19 15.92
C ILE A 139 -4.85 -12.33 15.82
N LYS A 140 -5.38 -12.20 14.60
CA LYS A 140 -6.55 -11.38 14.30
C LYS A 140 -7.23 -11.87 13.04
N SER A 141 -8.54 -12.07 13.10
CA SER A 141 -9.34 -12.64 12.01
C SER A 141 -10.26 -11.61 11.37
N ASN A 142 -10.61 -11.87 10.10
CA ASN A 142 -11.63 -11.14 9.34
C ASN A 142 -11.44 -9.62 9.32
N ILE A 143 -10.19 -9.15 9.24
CA ILE A 143 -9.92 -7.73 9.08
C ILE A 143 -10.25 -7.33 7.65
N THR A 144 -11.12 -6.34 7.50
CA THR A 144 -11.40 -5.72 6.20
C THR A 144 -10.41 -4.60 5.96
N ILE A 145 -9.68 -4.69 4.85
CA ILE A 145 -8.75 -3.68 4.37
C ILE A 145 -9.39 -3.04 3.14
N GLU A 146 -9.34 -1.71 3.04
CA GLU A 146 -9.94 -0.97 1.93
C GLU A 146 -8.92 -0.04 1.26
N SER A 147 -9.04 0.13 -0.06
CA SER A 147 -8.22 1.05 -0.86
C SER A 147 -9.05 1.67 -1.98
N ARG A 148 -8.90 2.99 -2.17
CA ARG A 148 -9.48 3.74 -3.30
C ARG A 148 -8.49 3.91 -4.47
N GLU A 149 -7.24 3.50 -4.30
CA GLU A 149 -6.21 3.68 -5.35
C GLU A 149 -6.27 2.54 -6.36
N ASN A 150 -5.66 1.40 -6.03
CA ASN A 150 -5.61 0.19 -6.86
C ASN A 150 -5.46 -1.06 -5.99
N ILE A 151 -5.58 -2.23 -6.61
CA ILE A 151 -5.42 -3.54 -5.95
C ILE A 151 -3.99 -3.74 -5.42
N GLU A 152 -2.97 -3.20 -6.10
CA GLU A 152 -1.58 -3.29 -5.62
C GLU A 152 -1.37 -2.54 -4.30
N HIS A 153 -1.98 -1.36 -4.16
CA HIS A 153 -1.96 -0.60 -2.92
C HIS A 153 -2.71 -1.34 -1.82
N LEU A 154 -3.85 -1.97 -2.14
CA LEU A 154 -4.59 -2.83 -1.21
C LEU A 154 -3.72 -3.98 -0.67
N ASN A 155 -3.00 -4.67 -1.55
CA ASN A 155 -2.09 -5.75 -1.16
C ASN A 155 -0.92 -5.22 -0.31
N THR A 156 -0.41 -4.04 -0.64
CA THR A 156 0.66 -3.39 0.14
C THR A 156 0.18 -3.08 1.57
N LEU A 157 -1.03 -2.54 1.71
CA LEU A 157 -1.65 -2.29 3.01
C LEU A 157 -1.82 -3.58 3.82
N MET A 158 -2.26 -4.66 3.18
CA MET A 158 -2.37 -5.98 3.82
C MET A 158 -1.03 -6.45 4.40
N TYR A 159 0.04 -6.36 3.62
CA TYR A 159 1.36 -6.75 4.10
C TYR A 159 1.88 -5.85 5.22
N ILE A 160 1.64 -4.53 5.14
CA ILE A 160 1.99 -3.59 6.22
C ILE A 160 1.22 -3.95 7.50
N THR A 161 -0.07 -4.27 7.40
CA THR A 161 -0.86 -4.74 8.56
C THR A 161 -0.30 -6.04 9.14
N ALA A 162 0.15 -6.98 8.31
CA ALA A 162 0.82 -8.20 8.78
C ALA A 162 2.09 -7.89 9.58
N TYR A 163 2.88 -6.93 9.09
CA TYR A 163 4.10 -6.44 9.74
C TYR A 163 3.81 -5.79 11.10
N GLU A 164 2.85 -4.87 11.15
CA GLU A 164 2.46 -4.16 12.38
C GLU A 164 1.90 -5.11 13.45
N LEU A 165 1.17 -6.15 13.04
CA LEU A 165 0.64 -7.16 13.95
C LEU A 165 1.68 -8.22 14.37
N GLY A 166 2.89 -8.20 13.79
CA GLY A 166 3.91 -9.22 14.05
C GLY A 166 3.46 -10.62 13.63
N ALA A 167 2.70 -10.72 12.53
CA ALA A 167 2.26 -11.99 11.97
C ALA A 167 3.42 -12.76 11.32
N ASP A 168 3.22 -14.06 11.14
CA ASP A 168 4.13 -14.94 10.40
C ASP A 168 3.51 -15.44 9.10
N ALA A 169 2.17 -15.43 8.99
CA ALA A 169 1.45 -15.80 7.78
C ALA A 169 0.09 -15.10 7.64
N ILE A 170 -0.46 -15.13 6.43
CA ILE A 170 -1.73 -14.46 6.08
C ILE A 170 -2.66 -15.46 5.40
N VAL A 171 -3.91 -15.52 5.84
CA VAL A 171 -5.00 -16.17 5.10
C VAL A 171 -5.79 -15.07 4.41
N CYS A 172 -5.86 -15.16 3.08
CA CYS A 172 -6.51 -14.16 2.25
C CYS A 172 -7.92 -14.63 1.86
N GLY A 173 -8.92 -13.77 2.02
CA GLY A 173 -10.26 -13.97 1.47
C GLY A 173 -10.38 -13.43 0.04
N ASP A 174 -11.61 -13.35 -0.45
CA ASP A 174 -11.88 -12.82 -1.79
C ASP A 174 -11.72 -11.30 -1.84
N ILE A 175 -11.17 -10.81 -2.95
CA ILE A 175 -11.09 -9.37 -3.25
C ILE A 175 -12.42 -8.94 -3.85
N GLN A 176 -13.09 -7.98 -3.22
CA GLN A 176 -14.32 -7.39 -3.70
C GLN A 176 -14.06 -5.95 -4.17
N SER A 177 -14.64 -5.57 -5.30
CA SER A 177 -14.52 -4.20 -5.82
C SER A 177 -15.90 -3.63 -6.07
N SER A 178 -16.18 -2.45 -5.52
CA SER A 178 -17.43 -1.71 -5.72
C SER A 178 -17.14 -0.36 -6.36
N SER A 179 -17.83 -0.04 -7.46
CA SER A 179 -17.67 1.24 -8.18
C SER A 179 -18.97 2.03 -8.16
N ASN A 180 -18.88 3.31 -7.82
CA ASN A 180 -19.99 4.25 -7.89
C ASN A 180 -19.70 5.29 -8.98
N THR A 181 -20.64 5.47 -9.91
CA THR A 181 -20.53 6.46 -10.98
C THR A 181 -21.50 7.60 -10.75
N TYR A 182 -20.98 8.83 -10.72
CA TYR A 182 -21.72 10.07 -10.52
C TYR A 182 -21.70 10.88 -11.82
N GLY A 183 -22.88 11.15 -12.38
CA GLY A 183 -23.04 12.00 -13.56
C GLY A 183 -23.63 13.35 -13.15
N SER A 184 -23.09 14.45 -13.68
CA SER A 184 -23.70 15.77 -13.59
C SER A 184 -23.91 16.34 -14.98
N VAL A 185 -25.09 16.88 -15.24
CA VAL A 185 -25.40 17.58 -16.50
C VAL A 185 -25.82 18.99 -16.16
N LYS A 186 -25.17 19.97 -16.77
CA LYS A 186 -25.42 21.40 -16.60
C LYS A 186 -25.81 22.00 -17.94
N THR A 187 -26.93 22.71 -17.95
CA THR A 187 -27.36 23.52 -19.08
C THR A 187 -27.04 24.97 -18.78
N ASN A 188 -26.20 25.59 -19.59
CA ASN A 188 -25.87 27.00 -19.49
C ASN A 188 -26.62 27.77 -20.57
N THR A 189 -27.41 28.75 -20.16
CA THR A 189 -28.10 29.68 -21.06
C THR A 189 -27.28 30.95 -21.17
N ASN A 190 -26.77 31.25 -22.36
CA ASN A 190 -26.01 32.46 -22.59
C ASN A 190 -26.96 33.67 -22.62
N ILE A 191 -26.75 34.66 -21.75
CA ILE A 191 -27.65 35.84 -21.65
C ILE A 191 -27.62 36.69 -22.93
N PHE A 192 -26.54 36.60 -23.71
CA PHE A 192 -26.32 37.42 -24.90
C PHE A 192 -26.65 36.73 -26.24
N ASN A 193 -26.95 35.43 -26.22
CA ASN A 193 -27.33 34.66 -27.41
C ASN A 193 -28.27 33.53 -26.99
N ASP A 194 -29.39 33.29 -27.69
CA ASP A 194 -30.37 32.21 -27.43
C ASP A 194 -29.81 30.77 -27.55
N LYS A 195 -28.48 30.60 -27.61
CA LYS A 195 -27.83 29.30 -27.58
C LYS A 195 -27.79 28.75 -26.15
N LYS A 196 -28.30 27.53 -26.01
CA LYS A 196 -28.18 26.71 -24.80
C LYS A 196 -27.02 25.75 -24.98
N ASP A 197 -26.02 25.86 -24.11
CA ASP A 197 -24.90 24.92 -24.07
C ASP A 197 -25.17 23.87 -23.00
N VAL A 198 -25.03 22.60 -23.34
CA VAL A 198 -25.15 21.49 -22.39
C VAL A 198 -23.77 20.91 -22.17
N SER A 199 -23.31 20.90 -20.92
CA SER A 199 -22.09 20.23 -20.52
C SER A 199 -22.40 19.12 -19.52
N GLY A 200 -21.73 18.00 -19.66
CA GLY A 200 -21.83 16.88 -18.74
C GLY A 200 -20.46 16.53 -18.18
N SER A 201 -20.42 16.09 -16.93
CA SER A 201 -19.26 15.43 -16.35
C SER A 201 -19.68 14.09 -15.78
N THR A 202 -18.74 13.14 -15.77
CA THR A 202 -18.94 11.84 -15.13
C THR A 202 -17.70 11.54 -14.31
N GLU A 203 -17.89 11.16 -13.06
CA GLU A 203 -16.85 10.75 -12.14
C GLU A 203 -17.16 9.33 -11.67
N THR A 204 -16.17 8.45 -11.65
CA THR A 204 -16.33 7.09 -11.11
C THR A 204 -15.34 6.89 -9.96
N VAL A 205 -15.86 6.43 -8.83
CA VAL A 205 -15.08 6.12 -7.63
C VAL A 205 -15.14 4.61 -7.40
N THR A 206 -13.99 3.95 -7.45
CA THR A 206 -13.88 2.52 -7.14
C THR A 206 -13.25 2.31 -5.77
N ILE A 207 -13.82 1.42 -4.97
CA ILE A 207 -13.28 0.99 -3.68
C ILE A 207 -13.02 -0.52 -3.77
N HIS A 208 -11.78 -0.91 -3.51
CA HIS A 208 -11.36 -2.30 -3.40
C HIS A 208 -11.32 -2.70 -1.93
N ARG A 209 -11.86 -3.87 -1.61
CA ARG A 209 -11.91 -4.45 -0.27
C ARG A 209 -11.31 -5.85 -0.29
N LEU A 210 -10.58 -6.18 0.77
CA LEU A 210 -10.05 -7.52 1.00
C LEU A 210 -10.22 -7.89 2.47
N THR A 211 -10.67 -9.11 2.73
CA THR A 211 -10.68 -9.68 4.08
C THR A 211 -9.43 -10.53 4.28
N ALA A 212 -8.74 -10.31 5.39
CA ALA A 212 -7.53 -11.06 5.74
C ALA A 212 -7.55 -11.51 7.20
N THR A 213 -7.02 -12.70 7.44
CA THR A 213 -6.77 -13.26 8.77
C THR A 213 -5.26 -13.45 8.96
N PHE A 214 -4.72 -12.97 10.07
CA PHE A 214 -3.30 -12.97 10.37
C PHE A 214 -2.98 -14.04 11.40
N LEU A 215 -1.90 -14.77 11.14
CA LEU A 215 -1.52 -15.97 11.87
C LEU A 215 -0.13 -15.82 12.49
N LYS A 216 0.08 -16.48 13.63
CA LYS A 216 1.38 -16.64 14.28
C LYS A 216 1.73 -18.11 14.34
N TYR A 217 2.98 -18.45 14.03
CA TYR A 217 3.42 -19.83 14.15
C TYR A 217 3.60 -20.21 15.63
N ASN A 218 3.04 -21.35 16.02
CA ASN A 218 3.23 -21.91 17.35
C ASN A 218 4.49 -22.78 17.31
N LEU A 219 5.53 -22.33 18.01
CA LEU A 219 6.78 -23.08 18.22
C LEU A 219 6.56 -24.29 19.13
#